data_AF-A0A7C5TMQ7-F1
#
_entry.id   AF-A0A7C5TMQ7-F1
#
_cell.length_a   1.000
_cell.length_b   1.000
_cell.length_c   1.000
_cell.angle_alpha   90.00
_cell.angle_beta   90.00
_cell.angle_gamma   90.00
#
_symmetry.space_group_name_H-M   'P 1'
#
loop_
_entity.id
_entity.type
_entity.pdbx_description
1 polymer ?
#
loop_
_entity_poly.entity_id
_entity_poly.type
_entity_poly.pdbx_seq_one_letter_code
_entity_poly.pdbx_strand_id
1 'polypeptide(L)' 'RRILEEIQTGRFAREFILENQAGAPTLKAMRRLAAEHPIERVGERLREMMPWIKAGRIVDRTRN' A
#
# COMPACT_ATOMS: atom_id res chain seq x y z
N ARG A 1 -13.10 -6.11 -17.91
CA ARG A 1 -13.99 -4.96 -18.17
C ARG A 1 -14.63 -4.39 -16.89
N ARG A 2 -14.97 -5.21 -15.88
CA ARG A 2 -15.61 -4.79 -14.61
C ARG A 2 -14.93 -3.63 -13.87
N ILE A 3 -13.61 -3.69 -13.67
CA ILE A 3 -12.88 -2.64 -12.92
C ILE A 3 -12.91 -1.29 -13.63
N LEU A 4 -12.79 -1.29 -14.97
CA LEU A 4 -12.87 -0.06 -15.75
C LEU A 4 -14.26 0.58 -15.64
N GLU A 5 -15.32 -0.24 -15.68
CA GLU A 5 -16.69 0.22 -15.48
C GLU A 5 -16.92 0.79 -14.07
N GLU A 6 -16.35 0.16 -13.04
CA GLU A 6 -16.39 0.65 -11.65
C GLU A 6 -15.75 2.02 -11.47
N ILE A 7 -14.65 2.26 -12.19
CA ILE A 7 -13.97 3.55 -12.23
C ILE A 7 -14.82 4.57 -12.99
N GLN A 8 -15.29 4.23 -14.19
CA GLN A 8 -16.05 5.13 -15.06
C GLN A 8 -17.41 5.53 -14.47
N THR A 9 -18.08 4.61 -13.75
CA THR A 9 -19.34 4.89 -13.03
C THR A 9 -19.14 5.57 -11.68
N GLY A 10 -17.88 5.78 -11.27
CA GLY A 10 -17.51 6.37 -9.99
C GLY A 10 -17.84 5.50 -8.77
N ARG A 11 -18.25 4.23 -8.97
CA ARG A 11 -18.55 3.29 -7.87
C ARG A 11 -17.33 3.10 -6.97
N PHE A 12 -16.18 2.86 -7.58
CA PHE A 12 -14.91 2.74 -6.86
C PHE A 12 -14.59 3.99 -6.01
N ALA A 13 -14.77 5.19 -6.58
CA ALA A 13 -14.47 6.43 -5.88
C ALA A 13 -15.38 6.64 -4.65
N ARG A 14 -16.68 6.34 -4.77
CA ARG A 14 -17.63 6.42 -3.66
C ARG A 14 -17.26 5.46 -2.53
N GLU A 15 -17.00 4.20 -2.86
CA GLU A 15 -16.58 3.17 -1.89
C GLU A 15 -15.29 3.57 -1.19
N PHE A 16 -14.30 4.05 -1.95
CA PHE A 16 -13.02 4.49 -1.39
C PHE A 16 -13.17 5.69 -0.45
N ILE A 17 -13.99 6.69 -0.80
CA ILE A 17 -14.21 7.85 0.06
C ILE A 17 -14.91 7.44 1.36
N LEU A 18 -15.95 6.60 1.29
CA LEU A 18 -16.68 6.12 2.47
C LEU A 18 -15.77 5.30 3.40
N GLU A 19 -14.95 4.42 2.83
CA GLU A 19 -13.96 3.64 3.58
C GLU A 19 -12.97 4.56 4.32
N ASN A 20 -12.47 5.61 3.66
CA ASN A 20 -11.56 6.57 4.30
C ASN A 20 -12.27 7.40 5.38
N GLN A 21 -13.51 7.83 5.15
CA GLN A 21 -14.32 8.52 6.16
C GLN A 21 -14.59 7.64 7.39
N ALA A 22 -14.73 6.32 7.19
CA ALA A 22 -14.85 5.33 8.25
C ALA A 22 -13.50 4.98 8.91
N GLY A 23 -12.41 5.67 8.57
CA GLY A 23 -11.08 5.44 9.16
C GLY A 23 -10.25 4.33 8.51
N ALA A 24 -10.63 3.90 7.31
CA ALA A 24 -9.94 2.94 6.45
C ALA A 24 -9.64 1.55 7.08
N PRO A 25 -10.61 0.91 7.77
CA PRO A 25 -10.38 -0.37 8.45
C PRO A 25 -9.93 -1.50 7.52
N THR A 26 -10.56 -1.63 6.36
CA THR A 26 -10.26 -2.66 5.34
C THR A 26 -8.87 -2.43 4.78
N LEU A 27 -8.56 -1.18 4.41
CA LEU A 27 -7.24 -0.83 3.88
C LEU A 27 -6.12 -1.10 4.90
N LYS A 28 -6.34 -0.75 6.17
CA LYS A 28 -5.39 -1.01 7.26
C LYS A 28 -5.19 -2.50 7.48
N ALA A 29 -6.27 -3.29 7.50
CA ALA A 29 -6.19 -4.74 7.65
C ALA A 29 -5.41 -5.38 6.48
N MET A 30 -5.71 -4.98 5.24
CA MET A 30 -4.98 -5.45 4.06
C MET A 30 -3.50 -5.08 4.11
N ARG A 31 -3.16 -3.86 4.53
CA ARG A 31 -1.75 -3.42 4.70
C ARG A 31 -1.02 -4.25 5.75
N ARG A 32 -1.64 -4.56 6.89
CA ARG A 32 -1.05 -5.41 7.92
C ARG A 32 -0.74 -6.81 7.36
N LEU A 33 -1.72 -7.44 6.71
CA LEU A 33 -1.54 -8.77 6.11
C LEU A 33 -0.47 -8.77 5.01
N ALA A 34 -0.43 -7.73 4.18
CA ALA A 34 0.59 -7.58 3.15
C ALA A 34 2.00 -7.40 3.75
N ALA A 35 2.14 -6.65 4.84
CA ALA A 35 3.41 -6.46 5.53
C ALA A 35 3.95 -7.75 6.18
N GLU A 36 3.06 -8.66 6.58
CA GLU A 36 3.41 -9.97 7.12
C GLU A 36 3.84 -10.98 6.03
N HIS A 37 3.64 -10.66 4.75
CA HIS A 37 3.97 -11.57 3.66
C HIS A 37 5.49 -11.85 3.59
N PRO A 38 5.94 -13.11 3.45
CA PRO A 38 7.37 -13.46 3.46
C PRO A 38 8.22 -12.71 2.43
N ILE A 39 7.61 -12.31 1.31
CA ILE A 39 8.28 -11.51 0.27
C ILE A 39 8.84 -10.20 0.82
N GLU A 40 8.15 -9.56 1.78
CA GLU A 40 8.58 -8.30 2.34
C GLU A 40 9.83 -8.47 3.21
N ARG A 41 9.90 -9.57 3.98
CA ARG A 41 11.08 -9.92 4.79
C ARG A 41 12.32 -10.17 3.92
N VAL A 42 12.16 -10.94 2.84
CA VAL A 42 13.27 -11.22 1.92
C VAL A 42 13.66 -9.95 1.16
N GLY A 43 12.68 -9.21 0.66
CA GLY A 43 12.90 -7.98 -0.09
C GLY A 43 13.58 -6.89 0.73
N GLU A 44 13.25 -6.77 2.02
CA GLU A 44 13.94 -5.85 2.94
C GLU A 44 15.43 -6.14 3.04
N ARG A 45 15.79 -7.40 3.33
CA ARG A 45 17.20 -7.81 3.43
C ARG A 45 17.97 -7.57 2.14
N LEU A 46 17.36 -7.85 0.99
CA LEU A 46 17.99 -7.60 -0.31
C LEU A 46 18.20 -6.09 -0.53
N ARG A 47 17.18 -5.27 -0.28
CA ARG A 47 17.28 -3.80 -0.44
C ARG A 47 18.26 -3.17 0.54
N GLU A 48 18.48 -3.77 1.72
CA GLU A 48 19.48 -3.31 2.66
C GLU A 48 20.91 -3.43 2.13
N MET A 49 21.17 -4.47 1.34
CA MET A 49 22.46 -4.75 0.69
C MET A 49 22.68 -3.92 -0.59
N MET A 50 21.73 -3.05 -0.96
CA MET A 50 21.78 -2.23 -2.18
C MET A 50 21.95 -0.74 -1.83
N PRO A 51 23.19 -0.24 -1.65
CA PRO A 51 23.46 1.15 -1.25
C PRO A 51 22.82 2.19 -2.15
N TRP A 52 22.72 1.92 -3.45
CA TRP A 52 22.13 2.82 -4.43
C TRP A 52 20.62 3.02 -4.24
N ILE A 53 19.91 2.04 -3.66
CA ILE A 53 18.49 2.17 -3.32
C ILE A 53 18.31 3.04 -2.08
N LYS A 54 19.21 2.92 -1.08
CA LYS A 54 19.17 3.76 0.11
C LYS A 54 19.42 5.23 -0.23
N ALA A 55 20.32 5.52 -1.17
CA ALA A 55 20.66 6.87 -1.59
C ALA A 55 19.48 7.65 -2.21
N GLY A 56 18.53 6.97 -2.85
CA GLY A 56 17.35 7.58 -3.50
C GLY A 56 16.05 7.48 -2.71
N ARG A 57 16.11 7.18 -1.40
CA ARG A 57 14.90 6.92 -0.60
C ARG A 57 14.11 8.22 -0.36
N ILE A 58 12.95 8.33 -1.00
CA ILE A 58 12.02 9.47 -0.83
C ILE A 58 11.18 9.35 0.45
N VAL A 59 10.92 8.13 0.91
CA VAL A 59 10.02 7.86 2.04
C VAL A 59 10.84 7.49 3.28
N ASP A 60 10.78 8.36 4.29
CA ASP A 60 11.32 8.07 5.62
C ASP A 60 10.33 7.23 6.44
N ARG A 61 10.80 6.07 6.92
CA ARG A 61 9.97 5.13 7.70
C ARG A 61 9.94 5.45 9.20
N THR A 62 10.76 6.39 9.70
CA THR A 62 10.73 6.78 11.12
C THR A 62 9.62 7.76 11.47
N ARG A 63 8.86 8.26 10.47
CA ARG A 63 7.78 9.25 10.63
C ARG A 63 6.37 8.74 10.29
N ASN A 64 6.16 7.43 10.24
CA ASN A 64 4.84 6.83 9.97
C ASN A 64 4.20 6.18 11.19
#